data_AF-A0A2U3XKQ3-F1
#
_entry.id   AF-A0A2U3XKQ3-F1
#
_cell.length_a   1.000
_cell.length_b   1.000
_cell.length_c   1.000
_cell.angle_alpha   90.00
_cell.angle_beta   90.00
_cell.angle_gamma   90.00
#
_symmetry.space_group_name_H-M   'P 1'
#
loop_
_entity.id
_entity.type
_entity.pdbx_description
1 polymer ?
#
loop_
_entity_poly.entity_id
_entity_poly.type
_entity_poly.pdbx_seq_one_letter_code
_entity_poly.pdbx_strand_id
1 'polypeptide(L)'
;MATAWVLVLVTVVLGLAGAGPVPTSKPTTTRRGCHMDRFQSLSPRELGAFKKARDALEESLLPKNWSCSSRLFPRTRDLRLLQAWERPVALEAELDLTLKVLGNMADSSLGVVLDQPLRMLRHIHSELQACVPAQPTAGPRARGRLHHWLHRIHKAPKESQGCLEASITFNLFRLLTRDLKCVASGDLCV
;
A
#
# COMPACT_ATOMS: atom_id res chain seq x y z
N MET A 1 38.37 -85.05 10.57
CA MET A 1 37.32 -84.52 9.67
C MET A 1 36.93 -83.14 10.20
N ALA A 2 36.81 -82.16 9.29
CA ALA A 2 36.88 -80.72 9.58
C ALA A 2 35.79 -80.20 10.53
N THR A 3 36.20 -79.41 11.53
CA THR A 3 35.31 -78.65 12.43
C THR A 3 34.91 -77.34 11.75
N ALA A 4 33.66 -77.27 11.28
CA ALA A 4 33.07 -76.04 10.74
C ALA A 4 32.54 -75.17 11.89
N TRP A 5 33.10 -73.97 12.03
CA TRP A 5 32.59 -72.93 12.91
C TRP A 5 31.47 -72.17 12.20
N VAL A 6 30.25 -72.23 12.70
CA VAL A 6 29.13 -71.44 12.17
C VAL A 6 28.86 -70.26 13.10
N LEU A 7 29.08 -69.07 12.55
CA LEU A 7 28.85 -67.76 13.16
C LEU A 7 27.35 -67.50 13.37
N VAL A 8 27.02 -66.98 14.56
CA VAL A 8 25.67 -66.53 14.95
C VAL A 8 25.34 -65.20 14.25
N LEU A 9 24.25 -65.17 13.49
CA LEU A 9 23.69 -63.94 12.91
C LEU A 9 22.57 -63.42 13.81
N VAL A 10 22.82 -62.30 14.49
CA VAL A 10 21.81 -61.56 15.26
C VAL A 10 21.03 -60.67 14.32
N THR A 11 19.72 -60.91 14.19
CA THR A 11 18.80 -60.07 13.41
C THR A 11 18.35 -58.88 14.24
N VAL A 12 18.81 -57.68 13.86
CA VAL A 12 18.32 -56.41 14.42
C VAL A 12 17.01 -56.05 13.72
N VAL A 13 15.89 -56.16 14.43
CA VAL A 13 14.60 -55.65 13.97
C VAL A 13 14.56 -54.14 14.22
N LEU A 14 14.76 -53.36 13.15
CA LEU A 14 14.57 -51.91 13.19
C LEU A 14 13.08 -51.61 12.99
N GLY A 15 12.42 -51.09 14.04
CA GLY A 15 11.03 -50.66 13.99
C GLY A 15 10.85 -49.46 13.05
N LEU A 16 10.09 -49.65 11.97
CA LEU A 16 9.61 -48.56 11.13
C LEU A 16 8.50 -47.81 11.87
N ALA A 17 8.87 -46.70 12.52
CA ALA A 17 7.92 -45.71 13.00
C ALA A 17 7.19 -45.11 11.79
N GLY A 18 5.93 -45.49 11.60
CA GLY A 18 5.06 -44.88 10.60
C GLY A 18 4.81 -43.42 10.95
N ALA A 19 5.39 -42.51 10.18
CA ALA A 19 5.01 -41.09 10.21
C ALA A 19 3.63 -40.95 9.57
N GLY A 20 2.59 -40.82 10.40
CA GLY A 20 1.27 -40.44 9.95
C GLY A 20 1.28 -39.05 9.29
N PRO A 21 0.41 -38.77 8.31
CA PRO A 21 0.39 -37.49 7.63
C PRO A 21 0.03 -36.38 8.63
N VAL A 22 0.92 -35.40 8.74
CA VAL A 22 0.72 -34.17 9.52
C VAL A 22 -0.55 -33.47 9.00
N PRO A 23 -1.54 -33.18 9.85
CA PRO A 23 -2.69 -32.38 9.44
C PRO A 23 -2.19 -30.99 9.08
N THR A 24 -2.24 -30.65 7.79
CA THR A 24 -2.08 -29.27 7.32
C THR A 24 -3.35 -28.52 7.70
N SER A 25 -3.42 -28.08 8.97
CA SER A 25 -4.39 -27.08 9.39
C SER A 25 -4.10 -25.81 8.61
N LYS A 26 -4.85 -25.59 7.52
CA LYS A 26 -4.91 -24.29 6.86
C LYS A 26 -5.23 -23.26 7.95
N PRO A 27 -4.46 -22.18 8.09
CA PRO A 27 -4.83 -21.12 9.00
C PRO A 27 -6.10 -20.48 8.43
N THR A 28 -7.25 -20.79 9.02
CA THR A 28 -8.48 -20.04 8.82
C THR A 28 -8.34 -18.74 9.59
N THR A 29 -7.42 -17.87 9.14
CA THR A 29 -7.60 -16.46 9.42
C THR A 29 -8.74 -16.02 8.53
N THR A 30 -9.86 -15.65 9.15
CA THR A 30 -10.92 -14.89 8.50
C THR A 30 -10.31 -13.56 8.08
N ARG A 31 -9.54 -13.56 6.98
CA ARG A 31 -8.96 -12.36 6.39
C ARG A 31 -10.16 -11.50 6.04
N ARG A 32 -10.31 -10.36 6.73
CA ARG A 32 -11.22 -9.30 6.29
C ARG A 32 -10.91 -9.10 4.81
N GLY A 33 -11.89 -9.35 3.93
CA GLY A 33 -11.68 -9.25 2.50
C GLY A 33 -11.21 -7.84 2.15
N CYS A 34 -10.38 -7.72 1.13
CA CYS A 34 -10.11 -6.44 0.51
C CYS A 34 -11.37 -6.00 -0.26
N HIS A 35 -12.12 -5.02 0.26
CA HIS A 35 -13.38 -4.55 -0.32
C HIS A 35 -13.25 -3.15 -0.93
N MET A 36 -12.32 -3.03 -1.89
CA MET A 36 -12.04 -1.76 -2.57
C MET A 36 -12.99 -1.46 -3.74
N ASP A 37 -13.86 -2.39 -4.12
CA ASP A 37 -14.79 -2.30 -5.24
C ASP A 37 -15.69 -1.06 -5.17
N ARG A 38 -16.10 -0.67 -3.96
CA ARG A 38 -16.89 0.56 -3.71
C ARG A 38 -16.18 1.86 -4.10
N PHE A 39 -14.85 1.85 -4.24
CA PHE A 39 -14.04 3.02 -4.57
C PHE A 39 -13.64 3.09 -6.05
N GLN A 40 -14.26 2.29 -6.93
CA GLN A 40 -14.09 2.43 -8.38
C GLN A 40 -14.52 3.81 -8.88
N SER A 41 -15.50 4.41 -8.21
CA SER A 41 -15.91 5.80 -8.42
C SER A 41 -16.32 6.42 -7.08
N LEU A 42 -15.98 7.69 -6.91
CA LEU A 42 -16.52 8.50 -5.83
C LEU A 42 -17.76 9.23 -6.34
N SER A 43 -18.72 9.47 -5.45
CA SER A 43 -19.93 10.20 -5.79
C SER A 43 -19.62 11.66 -6.17
N PRO A 44 -20.47 12.31 -6.97
CA PRO A 44 -20.29 13.74 -7.30
C PRO A 44 -20.20 14.64 -6.07
N ARG A 45 -20.92 14.29 -4.99
CA ARG A 45 -20.88 15.03 -3.72
C ARG A 45 -19.50 14.93 -3.05
N GLU A 46 -18.91 13.74 -3.02
CA GLU A 46 -17.57 13.53 -2.46
C GLU A 46 -16.50 14.25 -3.28
N LEU A 47 -16.54 14.10 -4.61
CA LEU A 47 -15.64 14.82 -5.52
C LEU A 47 -15.80 16.34 -5.41
N GLY A 48 -17.02 16.82 -5.19
CA GLY A 48 -17.29 18.24 -4.94
C GLY A 48 -16.63 18.75 -3.65
N ALA A 49 -16.63 17.96 -2.58
CA ALA A 49 -15.92 18.31 -1.34
C ALA A 49 -14.40 18.33 -1.55
N PHE A 50 -13.84 17.33 -2.24
CA PHE A 50 -12.42 17.31 -2.59
C PHE A 50 -12.02 18.46 -3.52
N LYS A 51 -12.90 18.87 -4.44
CA LYS A 51 -12.68 20.02 -5.31
C LYS A 51 -12.56 21.29 -4.49
N LYS A 52 -13.53 21.57 -3.61
CA LYS A 52 -13.51 22.76 -2.73
C LYS A 52 -12.25 22.79 -1.87
N ALA A 53 -11.84 21.65 -1.33
CA ALA A 53 -10.61 21.53 -0.56
C ALA A 53 -9.36 21.81 -1.39
N ARG A 54 -9.24 21.21 -2.58
CA ARG A 54 -8.13 21.49 -3.49
C ARG A 54 -8.05 22.96 -3.86
N ASP A 55 -9.18 23.57 -4.23
CA ASP A 55 -9.21 24.97 -4.63
C ASP A 55 -8.74 25.88 -3.46
N ALA A 56 -9.18 25.60 -2.22
CA ALA A 56 -8.67 26.32 -1.03
C ALA A 56 -7.18 26.06 -0.73
N LEU A 57 -6.69 24.83 -0.97
CA LEU A 57 -5.27 24.49 -0.85
C LEU A 57 -4.44 25.28 -1.87
N GLU A 58 -4.87 25.34 -3.12
CA GLU A 58 -4.21 26.09 -4.20
C GLU A 58 -4.12 27.58 -3.87
N GLU A 59 -5.20 28.20 -3.37
CA GLU A 59 -5.19 29.58 -2.89
C GLU A 59 -4.19 29.80 -1.74
N SER A 60 -4.11 28.86 -0.79
CA SER A 60 -3.17 28.93 0.33
C SER A 60 -1.70 28.82 -0.09
N LEU A 61 -1.44 28.27 -1.29
CA LEU A 61 -0.09 28.09 -1.84
C LEU A 61 0.40 29.29 -2.65
N LEU A 62 -0.49 30.17 -3.13
CA LEU A 62 -0.14 31.37 -3.90
C LEU A 62 0.94 32.24 -3.24
N PRO A 63 0.89 32.55 -1.93
CA PRO A 63 1.92 33.38 -1.29
C PRO A 63 3.20 32.61 -0.93
N LYS A 64 3.26 31.28 -1.13
CA LYS A 64 4.36 30.43 -0.64
C LYS A 64 5.35 30.11 -1.75
N ASN A 65 6.65 30.02 -1.40
CA ASN A 65 7.59 29.30 -2.24
C ASN A 65 7.42 27.79 -2.02
N TRP A 66 7.01 27.08 -3.06
CA TRP A 66 6.80 25.63 -3.04
C TRP A 66 7.79 24.86 -3.94
N SER A 67 8.92 25.47 -4.31
CA SER A 67 9.94 24.79 -5.13
C SER A 67 10.41 23.50 -4.46
N CYS A 68 10.40 22.41 -5.23
CA CYS A 68 10.87 21.10 -4.81
C CYS A 68 12.27 20.80 -5.37
N SER A 69 13.14 20.16 -4.59
CA SER A 69 14.42 19.65 -5.11
C SER A 69 14.20 18.48 -6.07
N SER A 70 13.13 17.70 -5.83
CA SER A 70 12.73 16.58 -6.66
C SER A 70 11.20 16.49 -6.78
N ARG A 71 10.68 16.03 -7.93
CA ARG A 71 9.24 15.81 -8.10
C ARG A 71 8.80 14.57 -7.33
N LEU A 72 8.02 14.72 -6.27
CA LEU A 72 7.50 13.60 -5.46
C LEU A 72 6.56 12.68 -6.25
N PHE A 73 5.72 13.27 -7.11
CA PHE A 73 4.76 12.56 -7.96
C PHE A 73 5.01 12.88 -9.45
N PRO A 74 5.93 12.17 -10.14
CA PRO A 74 6.14 12.35 -11.57
C PRO A 74 4.85 12.15 -12.38
N ARG A 75 4.70 12.85 -13.51
CA ARG A 75 3.54 12.63 -14.39
C ARG A 75 3.56 11.27 -15.09
N THR A 76 4.75 10.73 -15.33
CA THR A 76 4.98 9.39 -15.91
C THR A 76 4.65 8.25 -14.94
N ARG A 77 4.32 8.59 -13.69
CA ARG A 77 3.95 7.64 -12.64
C ARG A 77 2.56 7.07 -12.93
N ASP A 78 2.48 5.75 -13.03
CA ASP A 78 1.24 5.03 -13.30
C ASP A 78 1.26 3.68 -12.58
N LEU A 79 0.23 3.39 -11.78
CA LEU A 79 0.12 2.13 -11.05
C LEU A 79 0.03 0.92 -11.97
N ARG A 80 -0.41 1.10 -13.22
CA ARG A 80 -0.47 0.02 -14.22
C ARG A 80 0.89 -0.55 -14.57
N LEU A 81 1.95 0.22 -14.37
CA LEU A 81 3.34 -0.22 -14.56
C LEU A 81 3.83 -1.15 -13.44
N LEU A 82 3.07 -1.26 -12.35
CA LEU A 82 3.35 -2.15 -11.22
C LEU A 82 2.54 -3.45 -11.33
N GLN A 83 3.05 -4.51 -10.72
CA GLN A 83 2.31 -5.78 -10.63
C GLN A 83 1.04 -5.59 -9.78
N ALA A 84 0.00 -6.37 -10.01
CA ALA A 84 -1.29 -6.21 -9.35
C ALA A 84 -1.19 -6.12 -7.81
N TRP A 85 -0.34 -6.97 -7.19
CA TRP A 85 -0.11 -6.97 -5.75
C TRP A 85 0.70 -5.76 -5.23
N GLU A 86 1.48 -5.10 -6.09
CA GLU A 86 2.29 -3.93 -5.74
C GLU A 86 1.45 -2.64 -5.71
N ARG A 87 0.34 -2.60 -6.46
CA ARG A 87 -0.49 -1.39 -6.62
C ARG A 87 -1.08 -0.90 -5.29
N PRO A 88 -1.67 -1.77 -4.42
CA PRO A 88 -2.17 -1.32 -3.12
C PRO A 88 -1.05 -0.78 -2.22
N VAL A 89 0.13 -1.41 -2.22
CA VAL A 89 1.30 -0.96 -1.44
C VAL A 89 1.77 0.43 -1.88
N ALA A 90 1.82 0.64 -3.20
CA ALA A 90 2.22 1.91 -3.79
C ALA A 90 1.22 3.03 -3.48
N LEU A 91 -0.08 2.75 -3.55
CA LEU A 91 -1.16 3.69 -3.25
C LEU A 91 -1.23 4.01 -1.76
N GLU A 92 -1.07 3.02 -0.88
CA GLU A 92 -1.07 3.20 0.57
C GLU A 92 0.00 4.21 0.98
N ALA A 93 1.22 4.06 0.47
CA ALA A 93 2.31 4.99 0.77
C ALA A 93 2.03 6.44 0.27
N GLU A 94 1.35 6.61 -0.88
CA GLU A 94 0.92 7.94 -1.32
C GLU A 94 -0.15 8.54 -0.42
N LEU A 95 -1.12 7.71 -0.04
CA LEU A 95 -2.26 8.13 0.74
C LEU A 95 -1.85 8.47 2.17
N ASP A 96 -0.94 7.71 2.78
CA ASP A 96 -0.36 8.00 4.09
C ASP A 96 0.37 9.34 4.10
N LEU A 97 1.25 9.59 3.11
CA LEU A 97 1.91 10.89 2.96
C LEU A 97 0.89 12.02 2.77
N THR A 98 -0.14 11.80 1.94
CA THR A 98 -1.20 12.78 1.69
C THR A 98 -1.98 13.10 2.96
N LEU A 99 -2.38 12.09 3.73
CA LEU A 99 -3.09 12.22 5.00
C LEU A 99 -2.25 12.98 6.02
N LYS A 100 -0.95 12.68 6.10
CA LYS A 100 -0.02 13.37 7.00
C LYS A 100 0.09 14.86 6.67
N VAL A 101 0.34 15.20 5.41
CA VAL A 101 0.51 16.60 5.00
C VAL A 101 -0.79 17.38 5.15
N LEU A 102 -1.92 16.84 4.66
CA LEU A 102 -3.23 17.50 4.80
C LEU A 102 -3.67 17.60 6.27
N GLY A 103 -3.33 16.62 7.09
CA GLY A 103 -3.58 16.65 8.53
C GLY A 103 -2.91 17.86 9.19
N ASN A 104 -1.63 18.08 8.90
CA ASN A 104 -0.90 19.26 9.41
C ASN A 104 -1.49 20.58 8.90
N MET A 105 -2.02 20.62 7.67
CA MET A 105 -2.67 21.81 7.13
C MET A 105 -4.03 22.08 7.78
N ALA A 106 -4.69 21.05 8.31
CA ALA A 106 -5.99 21.19 8.97
C ALA A 106 -5.91 21.88 10.33
N ASP A 107 -4.72 22.03 10.91
CA ASP A 107 -4.49 22.83 12.13
C ASP A 107 -4.54 24.35 11.87
N SER A 108 -4.79 24.76 10.62
CA SER A 108 -4.93 26.15 10.19
C SER A 108 -6.40 26.51 9.89
N SER A 109 -6.64 27.68 9.27
CA SER A 109 -7.97 28.08 8.77
C SER A 109 -8.57 27.11 7.75
N LEU A 110 -7.75 26.22 7.16
CA LEU A 110 -8.19 25.18 6.24
C LEU A 110 -8.89 24.00 6.94
N GLY A 111 -8.86 23.90 8.27
CA GLY A 111 -9.43 22.77 9.01
C GLY A 111 -10.87 22.45 8.63
N VAL A 112 -11.72 23.47 8.54
CA VAL A 112 -13.15 23.31 8.19
C VAL A 112 -13.35 22.75 6.79
N VAL A 113 -12.56 23.21 5.79
CA VAL A 113 -12.71 22.74 4.41
C VAL A 113 -12.06 21.37 4.20
N LEU A 114 -11.04 21.02 4.99
CA LEU A 114 -10.34 19.73 4.94
C LEU A 114 -11.00 18.62 5.76
N ASP A 115 -11.87 18.96 6.69
CA ASP A 115 -12.50 18.04 7.64
C ASP A 115 -13.20 16.83 6.96
N GLN A 116 -14.13 17.09 6.05
CA GLN A 116 -14.81 16.03 5.29
C GLN A 116 -13.85 15.25 4.37
N PRO A 117 -13.02 15.90 3.52
CA PRO A 117 -11.99 15.22 2.73
C PRO A 117 -11.08 14.29 3.54
N LEU A 118 -10.58 14.75 4.69
CA LEU A 118 -9.69 13.98 5.54
C LEU A 118 -10.39 12.76 6.15
N ARG A 119 -11.65 12.89 6.60
CA ARG A 119 -12.44 11.72 7.03
C ARG A 119 -12.56 10.68 5.92
N MET A 120 -12.85 11.12 4.70
CA MET A 120 -12.97 10.20 3.55
C MET A 120 -11.64 9.53 3.22
N LEU A 121 -10.54 10.28 3.16
CA LEU A 121 -9.21 9.72 2.92
C LEU A 121 -8.81 8.70 3.99
N ARG A 122 -9.13 8.96 5.28
CA ARG A 122 -8.88 8.01 6.37
C ARG A 122 -9.72 6.74 6.23
N HIS A 123 -10.98 6.86 5.80
CA HIS A 123 -11.82 5.70 5.52
C HIS A 123 -11.24 4.86 4.38
N ILE A 124 -10.87 5.48 3.26
CA ILE A 124 -10.22 4.79 2.13
C ILE A 124 -8.93 4.10 2.60
N HIS A 125 -8.10 4.78 3.39
CA HIS A 125 -6.86 4.23 3.93
C HIS A 125 -7.11 2.99 4.80
N SER A 126 -8.09 3.04 5.71
CA SER A 126 -8.47 1.92 6.56
C SER A 126 -8.90 0.69 5.76
N GLU A 127 -9.66 0.88 4.69
CA GLU A 127 -10.08 -0.23 3.81
C GLU A 127 -8.90 -0.75 2.97
N LEU A 128 -8.04 0.15 2.49
CA LEU A 128 -6.85 -0.20 1.71
C LEU A 128 -5.85 -1.04 2.51
N GLN A 129 -5.71 -0.81 3.80
CA GLN A 129 -4.84 -1.60 4.69
C GLN A 129 -5.19 -3.09 4.70
N ALA A 130 -6.46 -3.46 4.49
CA ALA A 130 -6.86 -4.87 4.38
C ALA A 130 -6.35 -5.53 3.08
N CYS A 131 -6.04 -4.72 2.06
CA CYS A 131 -5.56 -5.16 0.75
C CYS A 131 -4.05 -5.31 0.67
N VAL A 132 -3.32 -4.60 1.54
CA VAL A 132 -1.87 -4.63 1.58
C VAL A 132 -1.44 -5.96 2.21
N PRO A 133 -0.68 -6.82 1.50
CA PRO A 133 -0.20 -8.06 2.10
C PRO A 133 0.72 -7.72 3.27
N ALA A 134 0.56 -8.42 4.39
CA ALA A 134 1.52 -8.39 5.48
C ALA A 134 2.91 -8.69 4.90
N GLN A 135 3.84 -7.76 5.08
CA GLN A 135 5.15 -7.82 4.44
C GLN A 135 5.79 -9.18 4.77
N PRO A 136 6.00 -10.07 3.78
CA PRO A 136 6.38 -11.44 4.13
C PRO A 136 7.83 -11.41 4.60
N THR A 137 8.11 -12.02 5.75
CA THR A 137 9.47 -12.14 6.31
C THR A 137 10.44 -12.83 5.32
N ALA A 138 9.90 -13.59 4.36
CA ALA A 138 10.62 -14.31 3.30
C ALA A 138 10.13 -13.98 1.86
N GLY A 139 9.39 -12.89 1.66
CA GLY A 139 8.82 -12.52 0.35
C GLY A 139 9.80 -11.78 -0.56
N PRO A 140 9.50 -11.62 -1.86
CA PRO A 140 10.28 -10.75 -2.72
C PRO A 140 10.27 -9.34 -2.14
N ARG A 141 11.43 -8.88 -1.63
CA ARG A 141 11.60 -7.50 -1.20
C ARG A 141 11.24 -6.59 -2.38
N ALA A 142 10.55 -5.47 -2.13
CA ALA A 142 10.21 -4.51 -3.19
C ALA A 142 11.49 -4.17 -3.99
N ARG A 143 11.50 -4.53 -5.28
CA ARG A 143 12.62 -4.33 -6.21
C ARG A 143 12.10 -3.53 -7.41
N GLY A 144 13.01 -2.92 -8.17
CA GLY A 144 12.65 -2.19 -9.39
C GLY A 144 11.77 -0.95 -9.14
N ARG A 145 10.63 -0.87 -9.83
CA ARG A 145 9.79 0.34 -9.87
C ARG A 145 9.15 0.66 -8.53
N LEU A 146 8.58 -0.34 -7.83
CA LEU A 146 7.99 -0.13 -6.51
C LEU A 146 9.04 0.35 -5.50
N HIS A 147 10.26 -0.19 -5.53
CA HIS A 147 11.32 0.27 -4.63
C HIS A 147 11.64 1.76 -4.83
N HIS A 148 11.86 2.18 -6.07
CA HIS A 148 12.17 3.58 -6.39
C HIS A 148 11.03 4.54 -5.99
N TRP A 149 9.79 4.08 -6.19
CA TRP A 149 8.58 4.77 -5.82
C TRP A 149 8.49 4.99 -4.31
N LEU A 150 8.59 3.91 -3.53
CA LEU A 150 8.56 3.97 -2.07
C LEU A 150 9.73 4.77 -1.50
N HIS A 151 10.94 4.60 -2.06
CA HIS A 151 12.11 5.37 -1.66
C HIS A 151 11.92 6.87 -1.80
N ARG A 152 11.27 7.30 -2.89
CA ARG A 152 10.94 8.71 -3.12
C ARG A 152 9.94 9.24 -2.09
N ILE A 153 8.89 8.47 -1.79
CA ILE A 153 7.90 8.84 -0.77
C ILE A 153 8.54 8.91 0.61
N HIS A 154 9.38 7.94 0.99
CA HIS A 154 10.12 7.97 2.25
C HIS A 154 11.10 9.14 2.38
N LYS A 155 11.62 9.65 1.26
CA LYS A 155 12.48 10.84 1.24
C LYS A 155 11.70 12.16 1.22
N ALA A 156 10.39 12.13 0.98
CA ALA A 156 9.55 13.33 0.90
C ALA A 156 9.69 14.27 2.12
N PRO A 157 9.79 13.79 3.38
CA PRO A 157 9.98 14.67 4.54
C PRO A 157 11.26 15.52 4.53
N LYS A 158 12.18 15.30 3.58
CA LYS A 158 13.38 16.12 3.38
C LYS A 158 13.12 17.36 2.51
N GLU A 159 11.99 17.41 1.82
CA GLU A 159 11.59 18.58 1.02
C GLU A 159 11.02 19.68 1.92
N SER A 160 10.92 20.89 1.38
CA SER A 160 10.29 22.01 2.08
C SER A 160 8.79 21.73 2.31
N GLN A 161 8.22 22.34 3.36
CA GLN A 161 6.80 22.22 3.65
C GLN A 161 5.94 22.70 2.47
N GLY A 162 6.28 23.85 1.86
CA GLY A 162 5.57 24.34 0.67
C GLY A 162 5.60 23.34 -0.50
N CYS A 163 6.75 22.68 -0.73
CA CYS A 163 6.85 21.63 -1.75
C CYS A 163 5.94 20.43 -1.45
N LEU A 164 5.88 19.97 -0.20
CA LEU A 164 5.01 18.86 0.20
C LEU A 164 3.55 19.19 -0.04
N GLU A 165 3.10 20.35 0.46
CA GLU A 165 1.73 20.84 0.33
C GLU A 165 1.32 20.98 -1.15
N ALA A 166 2.17 21.58 -1.98
CA ALA A 166 1.92 21.70 -3.42
C ALA A 166 1.88 20.33 -4.11
N SER A 167 2.84 19.45 -3.79
CA SER A 167 2.94 18.13 -4.40
C SER A 167 1.71 17.28 -4.14
N ILE A 168 1.19 17.27 -2.91
CA ILE A 168 -0.03 16.51 -2.58
C ILE A 168 -1.28 17.17 -3.17
N THR A 169 -1.32 18.51 -3.22
CA THR A 169 -2.48 19.26 -3.75
C THR A 169 -2.67 18.96 -5.23
N PHE A 170 -1.59 19.06 -6.01
CA PHE A 170 -1.63 18.76 -7.45
C PHE A 170 -1.76 17.26 -7.75
N ASN A 171 -1.44 16.38 -6.80
CA ASN A 171 -1.63 14.93 -6.95
C ASN A 171 -3.05 14.46 -6.59
N LEU A 172 -3.81 15.23 -5.80
CA LEU A 172 -5.03 14.78 -5.13
C LEU A 172 -6.06 14.12 -6.07
N PHE A 173 -6.42 14.79 -7.17
CA PHE A 173 -7.41 14.22 -8.09
C PHE A 173 -6.88 13.01 -8.87
N ARG A 174 -5.58 12.96 -9.15
CA ARG A 174 -4.96 11.80 -9.78
C ARG A 174 -5.03 10.59 -8.84
N LEU A 175 -4.73 10.81 -7.56
CA LEU A 175 -4.85 9.80 -6.52
C LEU A 175 -6.29 9.27 -6.45
N LEU A 176 -7.29 10.16 -6.37
CA LEU A 176 -8.69 9.78 -6.16
C LEU A 176 -9.38 9.15 -7.39
N THR A 177 -9.08 9.62 -8.60
CA THR A 177 -9.84 9.25 -9.80
C THR A 177 -9.17 8.20 -10.67
N ARG A 178 -7.85 8.08 -10.57
CA ARG A 178 -7.04 7.17 -11.40
C ARG A 178 -6.39 6.10 -10.57
N ASP A 179 -5.60 6.51 -9.57
CA ASP A 179 -4.76 5.58 -8.83
C ASP A 179 -5.63 4.70 -7.89
N LEU A 180 -6.60 5.32 -7.19
CA LEU A 180 -7.61 4.62 -6.38
C LEU A 180 -8.49 3.69 -7.22
N LYS A 181 -9.01 4.19 -8.35
CA LYS A 181 -9.80 3.38 -9.30
C LYS A 181 -9.02 2.16 -9.77
N CYS A 182 -7.73 2.32 -10.08
CA CYS A 182 -6.89 1.22 -10.53
C CYS A 182 -6.79 0.10 -9.48
N VAL A 183 -6.61 0.46 -8.21
CA VAL A 183 -6.57 -0.51 -7.11
C VAL A 183 -7.96 -1.15 -6.90
N ALA A 184 -9.02 -0.35 -6.95
CA ALA A 184 -10.40 -0.82 -6.81
C ALA A 184 -10.84 -1.79 -7.94
N SER A 185 -10.26 -1.64 -9.13
CA SER A 185 -10.49 -2.51 -10.28
C SER A 185 -9.63 -3.79 -10.28
N GLY A 186 -8.63 -3.89 -9.40
CA GLY A 186 -7.76 -5.06 -9.30
C GLY A 186 -7.09 -5.42 -10.63
N ASP A 187 -7.31 -6.65 -11.10
CA ASP A 187 -6.74 -7.18 -12.35
C ASP A 187 -7.33 -6.50 -13.61
N LEU A 188 -8.49 -5.86 -13.49
CA LEU A 188 -9.12 -5.13 -14.61
C LEU A 188 -8.46 -3.77 -14.88
N CYS A 189 -7.52 -3.32 -14.03
CA CYS A 189 -6.75 -2.11 -14.30
C CYS A 189 -5.59 -2.39 -15.27
N VAL A 190 -5.76 -1.95 -16.53
CA VAL A 190 -4.84 -2.13 -17.67
C VAL A 190 -4.36 -0.85 -18.32
#